data_AF-A0A1W2CKB1-F1
#
_entry.id   AF-A0A1W2CKB1-F1
#
_cell.length_a   1.000
_cell.length_b   1.000
_cell.length_c   1.000
_cell.angle_alpha   90.00
_cell.angle_beta   90.00
_cell.angle_gamma   90.00
#
_symmetry.space_group_name_H-M   'P 1'
#
loop_
_entity.id
_entity.type
_entity.pdbx_description
1 polymer ?
#
loop_
_entity_poly.entity_id
_entity_poly.type
_entity_poly.pdbx_seq_one_letter_code
_entity_poly.pdbx_strand_id
1 'polypeptide(L)'
;MEKLTKSDIVKNIIDDMDDELLDEEIIHLVLEKKISQKPQQKSSSTPGQKAADAFASFAGSWTFIIGFSVVLCTWIVINVILATRAFDSYPFILLNLVLSCIAAIQAPLIMMSQNRQEAKDRERAENDYKVNLKAEIIIQDLHAKLDQILENQQKNTAAADPRTPASPPSE
;
A
#
# COMPACT_ATOMS: atom_id res chain seq x y z
N MET A 1 -2.89 -19.94 48.63
CA MET A 1 -3.25 -19.99 47.19
C MET A 1 -2.90 -18.64 46.60
N GLU A 2 -1.64 -18.50 46.20
CA GLU A 2 -1.06 -17.25 45.70
C GLU A 2 -1.55 -17.05 44.26
N LYS A 3 -2.16 -15.89 43.98
CA LYS A 3 -2.71 -15.59 42.65
C LYS A 3 -1.55 -15.21 41.74
N LEU A 4 -1.11 -16.11 40.88
CA LEU A 4 -0.19 -15.77 39.79
C LEU A 4 -0.85 -14.70 38.90
N THR A 5 -0.24 -13.52 38.87
CA THR A 5 -0.68 -12.43 38.00
C THR A 5 -0.28 -12.74 36.57
N LYS A 6 -1.07 -12.31 35.57
CA LYS A 6 -0.77 -12.57 34.15
C LYS A 6 0.65 -12.13 33.74
N SER A 7 1.18 -11.09 34.39
CA SER A 7 2.57 -10.67 34.21
C SER A 7 3.59 -11.72 34.65
N ASP A 8 3.32 -12.46 35.72
CA ASP A 8 4.24 -13.48 36.24
C ASP A 8 4.28 -14.71 35.32
N ILE A 9 3.13 -15.05 34.71
CA ILE A 9 3.03 -16.13 33.72
C ILE A 9 3.77 -15.76 32.44
N VAL A 10 3.61 -14.52 31.95
CA VAL A 10 4.33 -14.04 30.76
C VAL A 10 5.83 -13.96 31.02
N LYS A 11 6.24 -13.53 32.21
CA LYS A 11 7.65 -13.45 32.60
C LYS A 11 8.30 -14.83 32.72
N ASN A 12 7.60 -15.81 33.29
CA ASN A 12 8.07 -17.19 33.36
C ASN A 12 8.13 -17.89 31.99
N ILE A 13 7.31 -17.49 31.01
CA ILE A 13 7.36 -18.05 29.65
C ILE A 13 8.52 -17.44 28.86
N ILE A 14 8.83 -16.16 29.09
CA ILE A 14 9.95 -15.45 28.46
C ILE A 14 11.30 -15.93 29.05
N ASP A 15 11.36 -16.21 30.36
CA ASP A 15 12.59 -16.68 31.01
C ASP A 15 12.92 -18.18 30.75
N ASP A 16 11.96 -18.98 30.27
CA ASP A 16 12.12 -20.45 30.04
C ASP A 16 12.32 -20.81 28.56
N MET A 17 12.24 -19.83 27.65
CA MET A 17 12.50 -20.01 26.21
C MET A 17 13.90 -19.51 25.87
N ASP A 18 14.80 -20.44 25.54
CA ASP A 18 16.16 -20.17 25.08
C ASP A 18 16.18 -19.06 23.99
N ASP A 19 16.78 -17.92 24.34
CA ASP A 19 16.93 -16.71 23.49
C ASP A 19 17.57 -17.00 22.11
N GLU A 20 18.26 -18.13 21.96
CA GLU A 20 19.00 -18.49 20.73
C GLU A 20 18.10 -19.13 19.65
N LEU A 21 16.95 -19.72 20.02
CA LEU A 21 16.03 -20.38 19.08
C LEU A 21 14.89 -19.47 18.58
N LEU A 22 14.58 -18.40 19.32
CA LEU A 22 13.55 -17.43 18.92
C LEU A 22 14.00 -16.55 17.75
N ASP A 23 15.29 -16.22 17.66
CA ASP A 23 15.84 -15.43 16.56
C ASP A 23 15.78 -16.19 15.23
N GLU A 24 16.14 -17.47 15.23
CA GLU A 24 16.21 -18.27 14.00
C GLU A 24 14.82 -18.62 13.44
N GLU A 25 13.83 -18.90 14.31
CA GLU A 25 12.43 -19.15 13.90
C GLU A 25 11.75 -17.90 13.33
N ILE A 26 11.93 -16.73 13.95
CA ILE A 26 11.41 -15.46 13.43
C ILE A 26 12.08 -15.10 12.11
N ILE A 27 13.40 -15.30 11.99
CA ILE A 27 14.16 -15.11 10.76
C ILE A 27 13.59 -16.00 9.64
N HIS A 28 13.34 -17.29 9.91
CA HIS A 28 12.73 -18.20 8.94
C HIS A 28 11.28 -17.81 8.60
N LEU A 29 10.46 -17.39 9.56
CA LEU A 29 9.10 -16.89 9.31
C LEU A 29 9.07 -15.63 8.44
N VAL A 30 10.04 -14.74 8.66
CA VAL A 30 10.19 -13.48 7.93
C VAL A 30 10.82 -13.72 6.53
N LEU A 31 11.75 -14.66 6.38
CA LEU A 31 12.39 -15.03 5.11
C LEU A 31 11.53 -15.94 4.23
N GLU A 32 10.85 -16.92 4.80
CA GLU A 32 10.11 -17.96 4.08
C GLU A 32 8.83 -17.42 3.44
N LYS A 33 8.22 -16.39 4.04
CA LYS A 33 7.08 -15.71 3.41
C LYS A 33 7.60 -14.88 2.24
N LYS A 34 7.65 -15.48 1.04
CA LYS A 34 7.78 -14.77 -0.24
C LYS A 34 6.64 -13.75 -0.39
N ILE A 35 6.83 -12.54 0.15
CA ILE A 35 5.88 -11.41 0.01
C ILE A 35 5.96 -10.77 -1.38
N SER A 36 6.73 -11.37 -2.31
CA SER A 36 6.61 -11.08 -3.74
C SER A 36 5.56 -11.98 -4.40
N GLN A 37 4.51 -12.36 -3.67
CA GLN A 37 3.28 -12.75 -4.34
C GLN A 37 2.69 -11.45 -4.87
N LYS A 38 2.90 -11.18 -6.19
CA LYS A 38 2.06 -10.25 -6.97
C LYS A 38 0.66 -10.33 -6.35
N PRO A 39 0.07 -9.23 -5.86
CA PRO A 39 -1.25 -9.29 -5.25
C PRO A 39 -2.10 -10.09 -6.24
N GLN A 40 -2.50 -11.29 -5.82
CA GLN A 40 -3.37 -12.14 -6.59
C GLN A 40 -4.66 -11.35 -6.61
N GLN A 41 -4.77 -10.51 -7.64
CA GLN A 41 -5.91 -9.71 -7.98
C GLN A 41 -6.98 -10.68 -8.43
N LYS A 42 -7.47 -11.47 -7.49
CA LYS A 42 -8.70 -12.22 -7.59
C LYS A 42 -9.85 -11.25 -7.32
N SER A 43 -9.79 -10.07 -7.95
CA SER A 43 -11.00 -9.32 -8.19
C SER A 43 -11.71 -10.10 -9.27
N SER A 44 -12.71 -10.87 -8.89
CA SER A 44 -13.80 -11.23 -9.80
C SER A 44 -14.45 -9.92 -10.24
N SER A 45 -13.82 -9.21 -11.18
CA SER A 45 -14.32 -7.96 -11.71
C SER A 45 -15.63 -8.28 -12.38
N THR A 46 -16.72 -7.86 -11.77
CA THR A 46 -18.03 -7.95 -12.41
C THR A 46 -17.95 -7.16 -13.73
N PRO A 47 -18.66 -7.58 -14.78
CA PRO A 47 -18.61 -6.90 -16.08
C PRO A 47 -18.93 -5.39 -15.95
N GLY A 48 -19.80 -5.01 -14.99
CA GLY A 48 -20.08 -3.62 -14.66
C GLY A 48 -18.88 -2.83 -14.13
N GLN A 49 -18.00 -3.46 -13.34
CA GLN A 49 -16.78 -2.82 -12.85
C GLN A 49 -15.79 -2.56 -13.99
N LYS A 50 -15.61 -3.52 -14.91
CA LYS A 50 -14.75 -3.32 -16.08
C LYS A 50 -15.24 -2.19 -16.98
N ALA A 51 -16.57 -2.12 -17.19
CA ALA A 51 -17.18 -1.03 -17.94
C ALA A 51 -16.96 0.32 -17.25
N ALA A 52 -17.19 0.41 -15.93
CA ALA A 52 -17.00 1.64 -15.17
C ALA A 52 -15.54 2.14 -15.21
N ASP A 53 -14.54 1.24 -15.15
CA ASP A 53 -13.12 1.60 -15.24
C ASP A 53 -12.75 2.11 -16.63
N ALA A 54 -13.29 1.48 -17.68
CA ALA A 54 -13.12 1.93 -19.07
C ALA A 54 -13.80 3.30 -19.30
N PHE A 55 -15.01 3.49 -18.78
CA PHE A 55 -15.71 4.78 -18.88
C PHE A 55 -15.01 5.89 -18.09
N ALA A 56 -14.50 5.61 -16.87
CA ALA A 56 -13.80 6.60 -16.05
C ALA A 56 -12.49 7.05 -16.71
N SER A 57 -11.71 6.12 -17.26
CA SER A 57 -10.48 6.44 -17.98
C SER A 57 -10.74 7.18 -19.30
N PHE A 58 -11.82 6.85 -20.01
CA PHE A 58 -12.22 7.54 -21.24
C PHE A 58 -12.77 8.95 -20.97
N ALA A 59 -13.66 9.10 -19.99
CA ALA A 59 -14.27 10.39 -19.62
C ALA A 59 -13.27 11.37 -18.99
N GLY A 60 -12.20 10.86 -18.37
CA GLY A 60 -11.11 11.68 -17.80
C GLY A 60 -10.09 12.19 -18.83
N SER A 61 -10.21 11.84 -20.11
CA SER A 61 -9.26 12.26 -21.15
C SER A 61 -9.53 13.67 -21.67
N TRP A 62 -8.47 14.46 -21.86
CA TRP A 62 -8.53 15.77 -22.51
C TRP A 62 -9.11 15.71 -23.93
N THR A 63 -8.87 14.63 -24.66
CA THR A 63 -9.40 14.45 -26.02
C THR A 63 -10.91 14.24 -26.04
N PHE A 64 -11.47 13.58 -25.02
CA PHE A 64 -12.91 13.38 -24.88
C PHE A 64 -13.62 14.72 -24.60
N ILE A 65 -13.07 15.54 -23.70
CA ILE A 65 -13.62 16.86 -23.37
C ILE A 65 -13.71 17.73 -24.63
N ILE A 66 -12.61 17.81 -25.40
CA ILE A 66 -12.57 18.61 -26.63
C ILE A 66 -13.58 18.07 -27.66
N GLY A 67 -13.61 16.76 -27.89
CA GLY A 67 -14.55 16.14 -28.82
C GLY A 67 -16.02 16.38 -28.43
N PHE A 68 -16.35 16.21 -27.15
CA PHE A 68 -17.68 16.47 -26.61
C PHE A 68 -18.09 17.94 -26.79
N SER A 69 -17.19 18.89 -26.50
CA SER A 69 -17.42 20.32 -26.75
C SER A 69 -17.69 20.62 -28.22
N VAL A 70 -16.94 20.02 -29.14
CA VAL A 70 -17.16 20.20 -30.59
C VAL A 70 -18.53 19.68 -31.01
N VAL A 71 -18.95 18.52 -30.51
CA VAL A 71 -20.28 17.96 -30.78
C VAL A 71 -21.38 18.88 -30.26
N LEU A 72 -21.24 19.42 -29.05
CA LEU A 72 -22.21 20.39 -28.50
C LEU A 72 -22.28 21.67 -29.34
N CYS A 73 -21.13 22.25 -29.70
CA CYS A 73 -21.09 23.42 -30.57
C CYS A 73 -21.74 23.14 -31.93
N THR A 74 -21.47 21.97 -32.52
CA THR A 74 -22.07 21.55 -33.79
C THR A 74 -23.59 21.42 -33.66
N TRP A 75 -24.08 20.81 -32.58
CA TRP A 75 -25.51 20.69 -32.30
C TRP A 75 -26.19 22.05 -32.19
N ILE A 76 -25.58 22.99 -31.46
CA ILE A 76 -26.08 24.36 -31.32
C ILE A 76 -26.12 25.05 -32.69
N VAL A 77 -25.04 24.99 -33.47
CA VAL A 77 -24.95 25.61 -34.80
C VAL A 77 -26.02 25.06 -35.74
N ILE A 78 -26.21 23.74 -35.80
CA ILE A 78 -27.23 23.11 -36.64
C ILE A 78 -28.64 23.59 -36.24
N ASN A 79 -28.97 23.60 -34.95
CA ASN A 79 -30.29 24.01 -34.48
C ASN A 79 -30.53 25.52 -34.67
N VAL A 80 -29.51 26.35 -34.54
CA VAL A 80 -29.61 27.80 -34.82
C VAL A 80 -29.86 28.05 -36.30
N ILE A 81 -29.16 27.36 -37.20
CA ILE A 81 -29.33 27.50 -38.67
C ILE A 81 -30.73 27.03 -39.10
N LEU A 82 -31.24 25.95 -38.50
CA LEU A 82 -32.57 25.42 -38.83
C LEU A 82 -33.72 26.30 -38.35
N ALA A 83 -33.50 27.20 -37.38
CA ALA A 83 -34.41 28.22 -36.83
C ALA A 83 -35.89 27.80 -36.72
N THR A 84 -36.65 27.85 -37.82
CA THR A 84 -38.09 27.51 -37.89
C THR A 84 -38.40 26.01 -38.02
N ARG A 85 -37.42 25.17 -38.35
CA ARG A 85 -37.53 23.68 -38.36
C ARG A 85 -36.61 23.02 -37.33
N ALA A 86 -36.06 23.79 -36.39
CA ALA A 86 -35.14 23.25 -35.40
C ALA A 86 -35.87 22.27 -34.47
N PHE A 87 -35.21 21.15 -34.16
CA PHE A 87 -35.69 20.17 -33.19
C PHE A 87 -35.53 20.68 -31.75
N ASP A 88 -34.54 21.57 -31.52
CA ASP A 88 -34.24 22.19 -30.23
C ASP A 88 -33.99 23.70 -30.42
N SER A 89 -35.04 24.48 -30.61
CA SER A 89 -34.95 25.94 -30.73
C SER A 89 -34.47 26.60 -29.43
N TYR A 90 -33.81 27.75 -29.55
CA TYR A 90 -33.44 28.57 -28.39
C TYR A 90 -34.68 28.78 -27.49
N PRO A 91 -34.65 28.41 -26.19
CA PRO A 91 -33.49 28.29 -25.28
C PRO A 91 -32.84 26.89 -25.10
N PHE A 92 -32.94 25.96 -26.07
CA PHE A 92 -32.33 24.61 -26.05
C PHE A 92 -32.76 23.71 -24.87
N ILE A 93 -34.06 23.43 -24.77
CA ILE A 93 -34.64 22.69 -23.65
C ILE A 93 -34.10 21.24 -23.57
N LEU A 94 -33.88 20.60 -24.72
CA LEU A 94 -33.44 19.21 -24.78
C LEU A 94 -31.97 19.09 -24.40
N LEU A 95 -31.12 19.99 -24.93
CA LEU A 95 -29.72 20.06 -24.55
C LEU A 95 -29.57 20.29 -23.05
N ASN A 96 -30.33 21.23 -22.48
CA ASN A 96 -30.27 21.52 -21.06
C ASN A 96 -30.70 20.32 -20.19
N LEU A 97 -31.74 19.59 -20.62
CA LEU A 97 -32.21 18.39 -19.94
C LEU A 97 -31.13 17.28 -19.93
N VAL A 98 -30.51 17.04 -21.09
CA VAL A 98 -29.46 16.02 -21.23
C VAL A 98 -28.24 16.37 -20.38
N LEU A 99 -27.76 17.62 -20.45
CA LEU A 99 -26.63 18.07 -19.65
C LEU A 99 -26.90 17.96 -18.15
N SER A 100 -28.11 18.32 -17.71
CA SER A 100 -28.51 18.21 -16.30
C SER A 100 -28.51 16.75 -15.83
N CYS A 101 -29.01 15.82 -16.65
CA CYS A 101 -28.99 14.39 -16.36
C CYS A 101 -27.56 13.84 -16.26
N ILE A 102 -26.68 14.20 -17.21
CA ILE A 102 -25.28 13.80 -17.18
C ILE A 102 -24.59 14.33 -15.91
N ALA A 103 -24.81 15.60 -15.58
CA ALA A 103 -24.23 16.22 -14.39
C ALA A 103 -24.70 15.54 -13.09
N ALA A 104 -25.98 15.15 -12.99
CA ALA A 104 -26.51 14.46 -11.83
C ALA A 104 -25.83 13.10 -11.57
N ILE A 105 -25.45 12.38 -12.63
CA ILE A 105 -24.78 11.07 -12.53
C ILE A 105 -23.26 11.20 -12.31
N GLN A 106 -22.66 12.35 -12.64
CA GLN A 106 -21.21 12.55 -12.51
C GLN A 106 -20.71 12.39 -11.07
N ALA A 107 -21.35 13.02 -10.07
CA ALA A 107 -20.85 13.01 -8.70
C ALA A 107 -20.79 11.59 -8.08
N PRO A 108 -21.84 10.74 -8.19
CA PRO A 108 -21.77 9.36 -7.74
C PRO A 108 -20.74 8.51 -8.50
N LEU A 109 -20.60 8.72 -9.82
CA LEU A 109 -19.63 8.00 -10.64
C LEU A 109 -18.20 8.34 -10.21
N ILE A 110 -17.91 9.63 -10.02
CA ILE A 110 -16.64 10.12 -9.51
C ILE A 110 -16.38 9.53 -8.12
N MET A 111 -17.37 9.58 -7.21
CA MET A 111 -17.25 9.03 -5.85
C MET A 111 -16.99 7.52 -5.85
N MET A 112 -17.67 6.75 -6.72
CA MET A 112 -17.41 5.31 -6.88
C MET A 112 -15.99 5.05 -7.41
N SER A 113 -15.52 5.86 -8.35
CA SER A 113 -14.16 5.74 -8.90
C SER A 113 -13.08 6.09 -7.87
N GLN A 114 -13.33 7.10 -7.02
CA GLN A 114 -12.46 7.54 -5.94
C GLN A 114 -12.39 6.49 -4.84
N ASN A 115 -13.54 6.01 -4.33
CA ASN A 115 -13.59 4.99 -3.28
C ASN A 115 -12.83 3.71 -3.69
N ARG A 116 -12.86 3.36 -4.98
CA ARG A 116 -12.09 2.22 -5.52
C ARG A 116 -10.58 2.51 -5.56
N GLN A 117 -10.18 3.72 -5.91
CA GLN A 117 -8.77 4.10 -5.92
C GLN A 117 -8.21 4.14 -4.50
N GLU A 118 -8.95 4.72 -3.55
CA GLU A 118 -8.61 4.75 -2.13
C GLU A 118 -8.43 3.36 -1.53
N ALA A 119 -9.30 2.40 -1.89
CA ALA A 119 -9.15 1.02 -1.43
C ALA A 119 -7.83 0.37 -1.89
N LYS A 120 -7.44 0.62 -3.16
CA LYS A 120 -6.15 0.14 -3.69
C LYS A 120 -4.96 0.85 -3.03
N ASP A 121 -5.08 2.15 -2.83
CA ASP A 121 -4.02 2.95 -2.22
C ASP A 121 -3.81 2.56 -0.75
N ARG A 122 -4.90 2.23 -0.03
CA ARG A 122 -4.84 1.69 1.33
C ARG A 122 -4.15 0.33 1.39
N GLU A 123 -4.50 -0.60 0.51
CA GLU A 123 -3.83 -1.92 0.46
C GLU A 123 -2.33 -1.76 0.16
N ARG A 124 -1.98 -0.84 -0.75
CA ARG A 124 -0.59 -0.52 -1.05
C ARG A 124 0.14 0.05 0.17
N ALA A 125 -0.47 0.99 0.89
CA ALA A 125 0.08 1.57 2.11
C ALA A 125 0.29 0.52 3.22
N GLU A 126 -0.65 -0.41 3.40
CA GLU A 126 -0.51 -1.51 4.37
C GLU A 126 0.65 -2.46 4.02
N ASN A 127 0.88 -2.71 2.73
CA ASN A 127 2.02 -3.51 2.27
C ASN A 127 3.35 -2.77 2.45
N ASP A 128 3.40 -1.48 2.08
CA ASP A 128 4.58 -0.65 2.26
C ASP A 128 4.95 -0.53 3.75
N TYR A 129 3.97 -0.42 4.64
CA TYR A 129 4.17 -0.45 6.10
C TYR A 129 4.81 -1.76 6.57
N LYS A 130 4.30 -2.91 6.11
CA LYS A 130 4.87 -4.23 6.46
C LYS A 130 6.30 -4.40 5.97
N VAL A 131 6.60 -3.91 4.76
CA VAL A 131 7.96 -3.94 4.20
C VAL A 131 8.90 -3.08 5.02
N ASN A 132 8.45 -1.88 5.42
CA ASN A 132 9.25 -0.97 6.25
C ASN A 132 9.55 -1.58 7.63
N LEU A 133 8.53 -2.11 8.31
CA LEU A 133 8.69 -2.78 9.61
C LEU A 133 9.67 -3.96 9.51
N LYS A 134 9.58 -4.75 8.44
CA LYS A 134 10.52 -5.85 8.18
C LYS A 134 11.96 -5.34 7.97
N ALA A 135 12.14 -4.26 7.22
CA ALA A 135 13.45 -3.66 7.01
C ALA A 135 14.05 -3.17 8.33
N GLU A 136 13.25 -2.55 9.20
CA GLU A 136 13.68 -2.11 10.52
C GLU A 136 14.19 -3.27 11.39
N ILE A 137 13.43 -4.37 11.46
CA ILE A 137 13.84 -5.58 12.21
C ILE A 137 15.16 -6.15 11.67
N ILE A 138 15.30 -6.26 10.34
CA ILE A 138 16.52 -6.78 9.71
C ILE A 138 17.74 -5.87 10.00
N ILE A 139 17.55 -4.55 10.03
CA ILE A 139 18.64 -3.61 10.34
C ILE A 139 19.06 -3.72 11.81
N GLN A 140 18.11 -3.91 12.72
CA GLN A 140 18.40 -4.11 14.15
C GLN A 140 19.18 -5.42 14.39
N ASP A 141 18.74 -6.52 13.78
CA ASP A 141 19.45 -7.82 13.84
C ASP A 141 20.86 -7.71 13.24
N LEU A 142 21.00 -7.03 12.09
CA LEU A 142 22.30 -6.80 11.47
C LEU A 142 23.25 -6.01 12.38
N HIS A 143 22.74 -5.00 13.10
CA HIS A 143 23.51 -4.26 14.10
C HIS A 143 23.97 -5.17 15.25
N ALA A 144 23.07 -5.97 15.81
CA ALA A 144 23.39 -6.88 16.91
C ALA A 144 24.49 -7.88 16.52
N LYS A 145 24.39 -8.48 15.33
CA LYS A 145 25.45 -9.38 14.81
C LYS A 145 26.77 -8.65 14.57
N LEU A 146 26.74 -7.40 14.10
CA LEU A 146 27.94 -6.57 13.91
C LEU A 146 28.65 -6.30 15.24
N ASP A 147 27.90 -5.94 16.28
CA ASP A 147 28.44 -5.71 17.62
C ASP A 147 29.04 -6.99 18.20
N GLN A 148 28.35 -8.13 18.04
CA GLN A 148 28.86 -9.43 18.46
C GLN A 148 30.19 -9.80 17.74
N ILE A 149 30.30 -9.54 16.44
CA ILE A 149 31.53 -9.75 15.68
C ILE A 149 32.65 -8.83 16.20
N LEU A 150 32.35 -7.54 16.43
CA LEU A 150 33.32 -6.58 16.95
C LEU A 150 33.86 -7.01 18.32
N GLU A 151 32.99 -7.45 19.22
CA GLU A 151 33.41 -7.99 20.52
C GLU A 151 34.31 -9.23 20.38
N ASN A 152 33.95 -10.16 19.50
CA ASN A 152 34.75 -11.36 19.24
C ASN A 152 36.13 -11.02 18.66
N GLN A 153 36.21 -10.03 17.77
CA GLN A 153 37.49 -9.53 17.25
C GLN A 153 38.33 -8.90 18.36
N GLN A 154 37.73 -8.08 19.24
CA GLN A 154 38.46 -7.50 20.37
C GLN A 154 39.00 -8.57 21.32
N LYS A 155 38.19 -9.58 21.67
CA LYS A 155 38.64 -10.72 22.50
C LYS A 155 39.80 -11.48 21.86
N ASN A 156 39.70 -11.78 20.56
CA ASN A 156 40.77 -12.49 19.84
C ASN A 156 42.05 -11.64 19.70
N THR A 157 41.92 -10.32 19.52
CA THR A 157 43.07 -9.42 19.41
C THR A 157 43.75 -9.19 20.77
N ALA A 158 42.97 -9.11 21.85
CA ALA A 158 43.49 -9.04 23.22
C ALA A 158 44.20 -10.35 23.65
N ALA A 159 43.68 -11.51 23.21
CA ALA A 159 44.34 -12.80 23.42
C ALA A 159 45.61 -12.99 22.59
N ALA A 160 45.76 -12.26 21.48
CA ALA A 160 46.92 -12.32 20.59
C ALA A 160 48.01 -11.27 20.91
N ASP A 161 47.81 -10.36 21.88
CA ASP A 161 48.81 -9.37 22.28
C ASP A 161 49.94 -10.03 23.10
N PRO A 162 51.20 -10.05 22.61
CA PRO A 162 52.34 -10.64 23.33
C PRO A 162 52.75 -9.91 24.62
N ARG A 163 52.10 -8.79 24.97
CA ARG A 163 52.49 -7.92 26.09
C ARG A 163 51.64 -8.08 27.35
N THR A 164 50.65 -8.97 27.37
CA THR A 164 49.83 -9.22 28.57
C THR A 164 50.62 -10.07 29.57
N PRO A 165 50.96 -9.55 30.77
CA PRO A 165 51.77 -10.30 31.74
C PRO A 165 50.98 -11.50 32.26
N ALA A 166 51.53 -12.70 32.08
CA ALA A 166 51.01 -13.91 32.70
C ALA A 166 50.94 -13.71 34.22
N SER A 167 49.74 -13.82 34.78
CA SER A 167 49.54 -13.83 36.23
C SER A 167 50.42 -14.95 36.84
N PRO A 168 51.19 -14.66 37.91
CA PRO A 168 52.05 -15.67 38.52
C PRO A 168 51.18 -16.79 39.11
N PRO A 169 51.65 -18.05 39.09
CA PRO A 169 50.93 -19.15 39.72
C PRO A 169 50.83 -18.89 41.22
N SER A 170 49.60 -18.98 41.74
CA SER A 170 49.33 -18.98 43.18
C SER A 170 49.87 -20.27 43.80
N GLU A 171 50.98 -20.17 44.54
CA GLU A 171 51.41 -21.16 45.54
C GLU A 171 50.46 -21.21 46.74
#